data_AF-A0A947CT14-F1
#
_entry.id   AF-A0A947CT14-F1
#
_cell.length_a   1.000
_cell.length_b   1.000
_cell.length_c   1.000
_cell.angle_alpha   90.00
_cell.angle_beta   90.00
_cell.angle_gamma   90.00
#
_symmetry.space_group_name_H-M   'P 1'
#
loop_
_entity.id
_entity.type
_entity.pdbx_description
1 polymer ?
#
loop_
_entity_poly.entity_id
_entity_poly.type
_entity_poly.pdbx_seq_one_letter_code
_entity_poly.pdbx_strand_id
1 'polypeptide(L)'
;MTSSSRQRWFSHIIDSGLTENIFGPDEVLSHVTPEIMANHLPPEVMSKVLQSSLAAGSMTPDRVLETLTPAILAEHIPLPVLWKCVAEAAEKSGMTAAESAKQGK
;
A
#
# COMPACT_ATOMS: atom_id res chain seq x y z
N MET A 1 11.60 17.36 4.69
CA MET A 1 10.55 17.60 3.66
C MET A 1 9.21 17.53 4.36
N THR A 2 8.34 18.52 4.20
CA THR A 2 7.05 18.55 4.91
C THR A 2 6.07 17.66 4.15
N SER A 3 5.71 16.50 4.71
CA SER A 3 4.67 15.64 4.14
C SER A 3 3.37 16.45 3.97
N SER A 4 2.78 16.39 2.78
CA SER A 4 1.51 17.07 2.48
C SER A 4 0.35 16.42 3.24
N SER A 5 -0.73 17.16 3.47
CA SER A 5 -1.93 16.62 4.14
C SER A 5 -2.47 15.36 3.44
N ARG A 6 -2.34 15.30 2.11
CA ARG A 6 -2.77 14.14 1.33
C ARG A 6 -1.89 12.91 1.58
N GLN A 7 -0.57 13.08 1.67
CA GLN A 7 0.35 11.97 1.97
C GLN A 7 0.11 11.42 3.38
N ARG A 8 -0.10 12.29 4.37
CA ARG A 8 -0.49 11.85 5.72
C ARG A 8 -1.79 11.07 5.73
N TRP A 9 -2.79 11.53 4.97
CA TRP A 9 -4.06 10.82 4.84
C TRP A 9 -3.87 9.41 4.23
N PHE A 10 -3.08 9.28 3.16
CA PHE A 10 -2.79 7.97 2.55
C PHE A 10 -2.04 7.04 3.52
N SER A 11 -1.00 7.54 4.18
CA SER A 11 -0.27 6.76 5.18
C SER A 11 -1.20 6.25 6.26
N HIS A 12 -2.11 7.09 6.76
CA HIS A 12 -3.04 6.72 7.83
C HIS A 12 -4.09 5.70 7.38
N ILE A 13 -4.67 5.87 6.18
CA ILE A 13 -5.67 4.94 5.64
C ILE A 13 -5.07 3.56 5.38
N ILE A 14 -3.87 3.50 4.79
CA ILE A 14 -3.18 2.24 4.52
C ILE A 14 -2.84 1.53 5.83
N ASP A 15 -2.28 2.27 6.79
CA ASP A 15 -1.92 1.75 8.12
C ASP A 15 -3.15 1.22 8.88
N SER A 16 -4.25 1.98 8.86
CA SER A 16 -5.50 1.58 9.51
C SER A 16 -6.13 0.38 8.80
N GLY A 17 -6.14 0.35 7.47
CA GLY A 17 -6.72 -0.75 6.71
C GLY A 17 -5.97 -2.08 6.89
N LEU A 18 -4.63 -2.03 7.02
CA LEU A 18 -3.81 -3.18 7.38
C LEU A 18 -4.03 -3.61 8.83
N THR A 19 -4.10 -2.67 9.77
CA THR A 19 -4.30 -2.95 11.21
C THR A 19 -5.67 -3.56 11.50
N GLU A 20 -6.72 -3.02 10.88
CA GLU A 20 -8.10 -3.49 11.02
C GLU A 20 -8.42 -4.67 10.08
N ASN A 21 -7.43 -5.15 9.32
CA ASN A 21 -7.55 -6.26 8.37
C ASN A 21 -8.70 -6.06 7.36
N ILE A 22 -8.93 -4.81 6.95
CA ILE A 22 -9.87 -4.44 5.87
C ILE A 22 -9.30 -4.88 4.52
N PHE A 23 -7.99 -4.79 4.38
CA PHE A 23 -7.22 -5.31 3.25
C PHE A 23 -5.84 -5.75 3.72
N GLY A 24 -5.22 -6.66 2.97
CA GLY A 24 -3.92 -7.24 3.26
C GLY A 24 -2.76 -6.56 2.53
N PRO A 25 -1.53 -7.02 2.83
CA PRO A 25 -0.31 -6.53 2.20
C PRO A 25 -0.26 -6.70 0.68
N ASP A 26 -0.86 -7.77 0.16
CA ASP A 26 -0.89 -8.04 -1.28
C ASP A 26 -1.79 -7.06 -2.04
N GLU A 27 -2.92 -6.64 -1.45
CA GLU A 27 -3.77 -5.62 -2.09
C GLU A 27 -3.12 -4.23 -2.05
N VAL A 28 -2.43 -3.86 -0.97
CA VAL A 28 -1.70 -2.58 -0.89
C VAL A 28 -0.60 -2.50 -1.95
N LEU A 29 0.00 -3.62 -2.31
CA LEU A 29 1.09 -3.71 -3.28
C LEU A 29 0.62 -4.10 -4.69
N SER A 30 -0.68 -4.27 -4.94
CA SER A 30 -1.21 -4.79 -6.22
C SER A 30 -0.75 -3.96 -7.43
N HIS A 31 -0.63 -2.65 -7.26
CA HIS A 31 -0.15 -1.73 -8.31
C HIS A 31 1.24 -1.15 -8.04
N VAL A 32 1.88 -1.51 -6.93
CA VAL A 32 3.25 -1.10 -6.61
C VAL A 32 4.22 -2.09 -7.28
N THR A 33 4.26 -2.04 -8.61
CA THR A 33 5.10 -2.95 -9.40
C THR A 33 6.59 -2.66 -9.18
N PRO A 34 7.49 -3.62 -9.45
CA PRO A 34 8.93 -3.38 -9.37
C PRO A 34 9.42 -2.19 -10.20
N GLU A 35 8.77 -1.89 -11.32
CA GLU A 35 9.05 -0.71 -12.15
C GLU A 35 8.67 0.59 -11.44
N ILE A 36 7.48 0.66 -10.81
CA ILE A 36 7.07 1.80 -9.99
C ILE A 36 8.03 1.98 -8.82
N MET A 37 8.43 0.90 -8.16
CA MET A 37 9.41 0.94 -7.08
C MET A 37 10.74 1.51 -7.55
N ALA A 38 11.29 1.01 -8.66
CA ALA A 38 12.57 1.45 -9.19
C ALA A 38 12.58 2.93 -9.62
N ASN A 39 11.46 3.42 -10.17
CA ASN A 39 11.35 4.80 -10.66
C ASN A 39 11.11 5.84 -9.56
N HIS A 40 10.52 5.43 -8.43
CA HIS A 40 10.03 6.36 -7.42
C HIS A 40 10.67 6.20 -6.04
N LEU A 41 11.22 5.03 -5.71
CA LEU A 41 11.89 4.84 -4.43
C LEU A 41 13.33 5.33 -4.47
N PRO A 42 13.82 5.94 -3.38
CA PRO A 42 15.24 6.19 -3.21
C PRO A 42 16.05 4.88 -3.28
N PRO A 43 17.26 4.90 -3.86
CA PRO A 43 18.13 3.71 -3.93
C PRO A 43 18.35 3.05 -2.57
N GLU A 44 18.46 3.85 -1.51
CA GLU A 44 18.66 3.39 -0.13
C GLU A 44 17.48 2.52 0.36
N VAL A 45 16.25 2.91 0.00
CA VAL A 45 15.03 2.19 0.39
C VAL A 45 14.92 0.90 -0.42
N MET A 46 15.16 0.98 -1.73
CA MET A 46 15.15 -0.20 -2.61
C MET A 46 16.18 -1.24 -2.18
N SER A 47 17.39 -0.81 -1.79
CA SER A 47 18.43 -1.68 -1.27
C SER A 47 17.98 -2.42 -0.01
N LYS A 48 17.29 -1.74 0.92
CA LYS A 48 16.74 -2.38 2.14
C LYS A 48 15.67 -3.41 1.83
N VAL A 49 14.76 -3.11 0.90
CA VAL A 49 13.72 -4.06 0.45
C VAL A 49 14.37 -5.34 -0.09
N LEU A 50 15.36 -5.18 -0.96
CA LEU A 50 16.10 -6.31 -1.56
C LEU A 50 16.90 -7.09 -0.51
N GLN A 51 17.58 -6.39 0.41
CA GLN A 51 18.33 -7.01 1.50
C GLN A 51 17.41 -7.83 2.41
N SER A 52 16.26 -7.28 2.80
CA SER A 52 15.26 -7.99 3.61
C SER A 52 14.77 -9.24 2.90
N SER A 53 14.43 -9.12 1.61
CA SER A 53 13.92 -10.24 0.81
C SER A 53 14.98 -11.33 0.60
N LEU A 54 16.24 -10.95 0.39
CA LEU A 54 17.34 -11.89 0.24
C LEU A 54 17.67 -12.60 1.57
N ALA A 55 17.65 -11.88 2.69
CA ALA A 55 17.84 -12.46 4.02
C ALA A 55 16.73 -13.47 4.38
N ALA A 56 15.49 -13.19 3.95
CA ALA A 56 14.35 -14.09 4.14
C ALA A 56 14.28 -15.22 3.11
N GLY A 57 15.09 -15.19 2.05
CA GLY A 57 15.05 -16.15 0.94
C GLY A 57 13.80 -16.07 0.05
N SER A 58 12.94 -15.05 0.25
CA SER A 58 11.73 -14.83 -0.52
C SER A 58 11.29 -13.36 -0.45
N MET A 59 10.66 -12.87 -1.52
CA MET A 59 10.06 -11.53 -1.57
C MET A 59 8.54 -11.68 -1.46
N THR A 60 8.01 -11.53 -0.25
CA THR A 60 6.56 -11.56 0.01
C THR A 60 6.02 -10.15 0.27
N PRO A 61 4.73 -9.88 0.01
CA PRO A 61 4.10 -8.60 0.30
C PRO A 61 4.33 -8.10 1.73
N ASP A 62 4.18 -8.98 2.73
CA ASP A 62 4.45 -8.66 4.14
C ASP A 62 5.89 -8.16 4.35
N ARG A 63 6.87 -8.86 3.77
CA ARG A 63 8.29 -8.52 3.90
C ARG A 63 8.63 -7.21 3.21
N VAL A 64 7.97 -6.93 2.09
CA VAL A 64 8.11 -5.63 1.43
C VAL A 64 7.58 -4.55 2.35
N LEU A 65 6.39 -4.71 2.96
CA LEU A 65 5.82 -3.71 3.88
C LEU A 65 6.60 -3.51 5.19
N GLU A 66 7.36 -4.49 5.66
CA GLU A 66 8.28 -4.32 6.80
C GLU A 66 9.34 -3.24 6.54
N THR A 67 9.76 -3.08 5.28
CA THR A 67 10.74 -2.07 4.87
C THR A 67 10.09 -0.85 4.22
N LEU A 68 8.97 -1.07 3.52
CA LEU A 68 8.22 -0.09 2.77
C LEU A 68 6.94 0.28 3.53
N THR A 69 7.12 0.97 4.65
CA THR A 69 6.01 1.33 5.55
C THR A 69 4.96 2.21 4.83
N PRO A 70 3.72 2.28 5.35
CA PRO A 70 2.69 3.16 4.80
C PRO A 70 3.13 4.63 4.62
N ALA A 71 4.00 5.12 5.51
CA ALA A 71 4.58 6.46 5.41
C ALA A 71 5.53 6.59 4.22
N ILE A 72 6.43 5.61 4.01
CA ILE A 72 7.37 5.59 2.88
C ILE A 72 6.61 5.44 1.56
N LEU A 73 5.58 4.59 1.53
CA LEU A 73 4.69 4.44 0.39
C LEU A 73 4.05 5.79 0.03
N ALA A 74 3.42 6.46 0.98
CA ALA A 74 2.78 7.76 0.75
C ALA A 74 3.77 8.87 0.36
N GLU A 75 5.02 8.80 0.83
CA GLU A 75 6.04 9.79 0.52
C GLU A 75 6.58 9.66 -0.91
N HIS A 76 6.85 8.44 -1.35
CA HIS A 76 7.58 8.20 -2.59
C HIS A 76 6.72 7.68 -3.74
N ILE A 77 5.70 6.88 -3.46
CA ILE A 77 4.87 6.30 -4.51
C ILE A 77 3.86 7.36 -5.00
N PRO A 78 3.62 7.47 -6.32
CA PRO A 78 2.59 8.36 -6.84
C PRO A 78 1.23 8.07 -6.21
N LEU A 79 0.61 9.10 -5.63
CA LEU A 79 -0.69 8.99 -4.98
C LEU A 79 -1.81 8.38 -5.85
N PRO A 80 -1.86 8.61 -7.18
CA PRO A 80 -2.82 7.92 -8.05
C PRO A 80 -2.64 6.40 -8.08
N VAL A 81 -1.42 5.89 -7.89
CA VAL A 81 -1.15 4.45 -7.81
C VAL A 81 -1.64 3.90 -6.47
N LEU A 82 -1.31 4.58 -5.36
CA LEU A 82 -1.80 4.19 -4.03
C LEU A 82 -3.32 4.20 -3.95
N TRP A 83 -3.98 5.18 -4.57
CA TRP A 83 -5.44 5.22 -4.64
C TRP A 83 -6.01 4.01 -5.37
N LYS A 84 -5.38 3.57 -6.47
CA LYS A 84 -5.82 2.36 -7.18
C LYS A 84 -5.72 1.12 -6.29
N CYS A 85 -4.63 0.98 -5.51
CA CYS A 85 -4.48 -0.15 -4.59
C CYS A 85 -5.62 -0.16 -3.56
N VAL A 86 -5.89 1.00 -2.93
CA VAL A 86 -6.96 1.13 -1.93
C VAL A 86 -8.35 0.91 -2.55
N ALA A 87 -8.59 1.40 -3.76
CA ALA A 87 -9.87 1.22 -4.46
C ALA A 87 -10.11 -0.26 -4.81
N GLU A 88 -9.12 -0.94 -5.36
CA GLU A 88 -9.21 -2.37 -5.68
C GLU A 88 -9.37 -3.22 -4.41
N ALA A 89 -8.64 -2.86 -3.35
CA ALA A 89 -8.76 -3.50 -2.04
C ALA A 89 -10.19 -3.35 -1.47
N ALA A 90 -10.76 -2.15 -1.54
CA ALA A 90 -12.13 -1.89 -1.11
C ALA A 90 -13.16 -2.69 -1.93
N GLU A 91 -13.01 -2.75 -3.26
CA GLU A 91 -13.88 -3.55 -4.12
C GLU A 91 -13.83 -5.04 -3.77
N LYS A 92 -12.63 -5.58 -3.52
CA LYS A 92 -12.43 -6.99 -3.12
C LYS A 92 -13.02 -7.30 -1.74
N SER A 93 -12.98 -6.35 -0.82
CA SER A 93 -13.57 -6.49 0.52
C SER A 93 -15.11 -6.47 0.53
N GLY A 94 -15.76 -6.34 -0.63
CA GLY A 94 -17.21 -6.27 -0.74
C GLY A 94 -17.79 -4.88 -0.52
N MET A 95 -16.96 -3.87 -0.19
CA MET A 95 -17.35 -2.46 -0.04
C MET A 95 -17.68 -1.79 -1.39
N THR A 96 -18.57 -2.41 -2.17
CA THR A 96 -19.16 -1.81 -3.36
C THR A 96 -20.41 -1.04 -2.96
N ALA A 97 -20.66 0.10 -3.61
CA ALA A 97 -21.86 0.92 -3.36
C ALA A 97 -23.19 0.15 -3.53
N ALA A 98 -23.15 -1.05 -4.12
CA ALA A 98 -24.30 -1.92 -4.31
C ALA A 98 -24.83 -2.58 -3.01
N GLU A 99 -24.01 -2.71 -1.96
CA GLU A 99 -24.45 -3.37 -0.72
C GLU A 99 -25.29 -2.46 0.19
N SER A 100 -25.09 -1.14 0.11
CA SER A 100 -25.92 -0.16 0.83
C SER A 100 -27.38 -0.13 0.34
N ALA A 101 -27.69 -0.68 -0.84
CA ALA A 101 -29.05 -0.74 -1.38
C ALA A 101 -29.91 -1.89 -0.82
N LYS A 102 -29.32 -2.86 -0.07
CA LYS A 102 -30.06 -4.01 0.48
C LYS A 102 -30.40 -3.90 1.97
N GLN A 103 -29.85 -2.94 2.72
CA GLN A 103 -30.15 -2.73 4.15
C GLN A 103 -31.26 -1.70 4.43
N GLY A 104 -31.91 -1.18 3.38
CA GLY A 104 -32.99 -0.18 3.49
C GLY A 104 -34.32 -0.65 2.92
N LYS A 105 -34.74 -1.90 3.18
CA LYS A 105 -36.08 -2.37 2.83
C LYS A 105 -36.70 -3.23 3.92
#